data_AF-A0A9X1W807-F1
#
_entry.id   AF-A0A9X1W807-F1
#
_cell.length_a   1.000
_cell.length_b   1.000
_cell.length_c   1.000
_cell.angle_alpha   90.00
_cell.angle_beta   90.00
_cell.angle_gamma   90.00
#
_symmetry.space_group_name_H-M   'P 1'
#
loop_
_entity.id
_entity.type
_entity.pdbx_description
1 polymer ?
#
loop_
_entity_poly.entity_id
_entity_poly.type
_entity_poly.pdbx_seq_one_letter_code
_entity_poly.pdbx_strand_id
1 'polypeptide(L)'
;MSTSDEQARRDTREEFQRVVNMAPATLRRWLDSEQSRSVGMTADGEKVSSPADGEAVGHHMGERILALKDTRQADLDEDDYQAMRKVIGYVHRHLAQRPNGELRDSRWRHSLMNWGHDPLAD
;
A
#
# COMPACT_ATOMS: atom_id res chain seq x y z
N MET A 1 -10.35 -12.79 23.11
CA MET A 1 -10.92 -12.18 21.89
C MET A 1 -12.36 -12.60 21.77
N SER A 2 -13.25 -11.66 21.45
CA SER A 2 -14.64 -11.97 21.13
C SER A 2 -14.74 -12.59 19.74
N THR A 3 -15.77 -13.38 19.48
CA THR A 3 -16.13 -13.84 18.12
C THR A 3 -16.27 -12.67 17.15
N SER A 4 -16.69 -11.49 17.63
CA SER A 4 -16.74 -10.27 16.83
C SER A 4 -15.35 -9.75 16.42
N ASP A 5 -14.34 -9.92 17.28
CA ASP A 5 -12.96 -9.46 16.99
C ASP A 5 -12.31 -10.37 15.95
N GLU A 6 -12.54 -11.69 16.06
CA GLU A 6 -12.06 -12.68 15.10
C GLU A 6 -12.67 -12.48 13.72
N GLN A 7 -13.98 -12.18 13.69
CA GLN A 7 -14.72 -11.80 12.49
C GLN A 7 -14.12 -10.55 11.84
N ALA A 8 -13.94 -9.47 12.60
CA ALA A 8 -13.36 -8.22 12.09
C ALA A 8 -11.92 -8.40 11.57
N ARG A 9 -11.10 -9.22 12.24
CA ARG A 9 -9.75 -9.57 11.79
C ARG A 9 -9.78 -10.37 10.50
N ARG A 10 -10.72 -11.31 10.36
CA ARG A 10 -10.91 -12.06 9.11
C ARG A 10 -11.26 -11.12 7.96
N ASP A 11 -12.25 -10.27 8.15
CA ASP A 11 -12.71 -9.32 7.12
C ASP A 11 -11.58 -8.36 6.71
N THR A 12 -10.78 -7.91 7.69
CA THR A 12 -9.60 -7.08 7.41
C THR A 12 -8.57 -7.81 6.53
N ARG A 13 -8.26 -9.09 6.81
CA ARG A 13 -7.29 -9.86 6.01
C ARG A 13 -7.82 -10.13 4.61
N GLU A 14 -9.08 -10.54 4.50
CA GLU A 14 -9.73 -10.81 3.22
C GLU A 14 -9.72 -9.54 2.36
N GLU A 15 -10.09 -8.39 2.92
CA GLU A 15 -10.06 -7.13 2.17
C GLU A 15 -8.64 -6.70 1.82
N PHE A 16 -7.69 -6.82 2.74
CA PHE A 16 -6.28 -6.52 2.47
C PHE A 16 -5.74 -7.34 1.31
N GLN A 17 -6.07 -8.64 1.25
CA GLN A 17 -5.68 -9.53 0.16
C GLN A 17 -6.30 -9.12 -1.18
N ARG A 18 -7.55 -8.60 -1.17
CA ARG A 18 -8.21 -8.09 -2.38
C ARG A 18 -7.59 -6.80 -2.89
N VAL A 19 -7.35 -5.82 -2.01
CA VAL A 19 -6.86 -4.50 -2.43
C VAL A 19 -5.37 -4.52 -2.78
N VAL A 20 -4.56 -5.35 -2.12
CA VAL A 20 -3.13 -5.49 -2.43
C VAL A 20 -2.93 -6.53 -3.52
N ASN A 21 -3.22 -6.12 -4.75
CA ASN A 21 -3.21 -6.97 -5.94
C ASN A 21 -1.81 -7.18 -6.57
N MET A 22 -0.79 -6.44 -6.14
CA MET A 22 0.58 -6.67 -6.61
C MET A 22 1.20 -7.88 -5.92
N ALA A 23 1.76 -8.80 -6.72
CA ALA A 23 2.56 -9.90 -6.21
C ALA A 23 3.81 -9.38 -5.47
N PRO A 24 4.30 -10.06 -4.40
CA PRO A 24 5.45 -9.60 -3.62
C PRO A 24 6.70 -9.30 -4.44
N ALA A 25 6.99 -10.14 -5.45
CA ALA A 25 8.14 -9.92 -6.34
C ALA A 25 7.97 -8.67 -7.21
N THR A 26 6.76 -8.37 -7.66
CA THR A 26 6.46 -7.17 -8.46
C THR A 26 6.53 -5.92 -7.60
N LEU A 27 5.94 -5.95 -6.39
CA LEU A 27 6.01 -4.84 -5.45
C LEU A 27 7.46 -4.55 -5.03
N ARG A 28 8.27 -5.57 -4.73
CA ARG A 28 9.69 -5.37 -4.41
C ARG A 28 10.45 -4.66 -5.54
N ARG A 29 10.33 -5.16 -6.78
CA ARG A 29 10.94 -4.50 -7.94
C ARG A 29 10.46 -3.06 -8.15
N TRP A 30 9.19 -2.80 -7.85
CA TRP A 30 8.62 -1.47 -7.92
C TRP A 30 9.24 -0.53 -6.87
N LEU A 31 9.33 -0.95 -5.61
CA LEU A 31 9.93 -0.16 -4.52
C LEU A 31 11.42 0.12 -4.74
N ASP A 32 12.12 -0.76 -5.44
CA ASP A 32 13.52 -0.53 -5.83
C ASP A 32 13.71 0.55 -6.90
N SER A 33 12.63 0.99 -7.55
CA SER A 33 12.68 1.97 -8.64
C SER A 33 12.79 3.42 -8.15
N GLU A 34 13.39 4.27 -8.98
CA GLU A 34 13.40 5.71 -8.75
C GLU A 34 11.98 6.30 -8.76
N GLN A 35 11.08 5.78 -9.60
CA GLN A 35 9.71 6.27 -9.70
C GLN A 35 8.94 6.07 -8.38
N SER A 36 9.12 4.92 -7.74
CA SER A 36 8.53 4.63 -6.44
C SER A 36 9.06 5.56 -5.34
N ARG A 37 10.35 5.86 -5.37
CA ARG A 37 11.03 6.75 -4.42
C ARG A 37 10.80 8.24 -4.68
N SER A 38 10.09 8.58 -5.75
CA SER A 38 9.89 9.97 -6.21
C SER A 38 8.41 10.41 -6.17
N VAL A 39 7.57 9.71 -5.40
CA VAL A 39 6.13 9.97 -5.33
C VAL A 39 5.57 9.85 -3.91
N GLY A 40 4.58 10.68 -3.60
CA GLY A 40 3.89 10.70 -2.31
C GLY A 40 4.28 11.91 -1.46
N MET A 41 4.15 11.74 -0.16
CA MET A 41 4.47 12.74 0.86
C MET A 41 5.30 12.10 1.97
N THR A 42 6.20 12.85 2.60
CA THR A 42 6.92 12.46 3.82
C THR A 42 5.96 12.41 5.02
N ALA A 43 6.43 11.91 6.16
CA ALA A 43 5.64 11.88 7.41
C ALA A 43 5.25 13.30 7.89
N ASP A 44 6.09 14.29 7.59
CA ASP A 44 5.85 15.71 7.92
C ASP A 44 4.95 16.43 6.90
N GLY A 45 4.47 15.71 5.87
CA GLY A 45 3.54 16.23 4.88
C GLY A 45 4.22 16.95 3.70
N GLU A 46 5.54 16.81 3.55
CA GLU A 46 6.28 17.41 2.43
C GLU A 46 6.21 16.54 1.18
N LYS A 47 6.13 17.16 0.01
CA LYS A 47 6.01 16.43 -1.26
C LYS A 47 7.33 15.77 -1.64
N VAL A 48 7.27 14.47 -1.91
CA VAL A 48 8.41 13.72 -2.47
C VAL A 48 8.30 13.74 -4.01
N SER A 49 9.34 14.26 -4.64
CA SER A 49 9.49 14.37 -6.10
C SER A 49 10.80 13.79 -6.62
N SER A 50 11.75 13.51 -5.74
CA SER A 50 13.00 12.82 -6.00
C SER A 50 13.40 11.97 -4.77
N PRO A 51 14.32 11.01 -4.91
CA PRO A 51 14.84 10.24 -3.76
C PRO A 51 15.59 11.10 -2.73
N ALA A 52 16.01 12.32 -3.08
CA ALA A 52 16.67 13.23 -2.16
C ALA A 52 15.70 13.96 -1.22
N ASP A 53 14.39 13.91 -1.49
CA ASP A 53 13.35 14.62 -0.72
C ASP A 53 12.93 13.85 0.55
N GLY A 54 13.58 12.71 0.83
CA GLY A 54 13.25 11.81 1.93
C GLY A 54 12.31 10.67 1.54
N GLU A 55 11.96 9.83 2.51
CA GLU A 55 11.09 8.68 2.27
C GLU A 55 9.61 9.07 2.33
N ALA A 56 8.87 8.72 1.29
CA ALA A 56 7.42 8.87 1.28
C ALA A 56 6.74 7.83 2.18
N VAL A 57 5.69 8.23 2.91
CA VAL A 57 4.87 7.32 3.72
C VAL A 57 4.36 6.12 2.91
N GLY A 58 4.04 6.34 1.63
CA GLY A 58 3.63 5.26 0.74
C GLY A 58 4.74 4.26 0.45
N HIS A 59 5.97 4.73 0.18
CA HIS A 59 7.11 3.85 -0.08
C HIS A 59 7.38 2.95 1.15
N HIS A 60 7.47 3.58 2.32
CA HIS A 60 7.62 2.88 3.59
C HIS A 60 6.50 1.84 3.83
N MET A 61 5.25 2.20 3.52
CA MET A 61 4.12 1.28 3.66
C MET A 61 4.20 0.11 2.67
N GLY A 62 4.77 0.30 1.48
CA GLY A 62 5.04 -0.78 0.54
C GLY A 62 5.98 -1.83 1.11
N GLU A 63 7.04 -1.41 1.81
CA GLU A 63 7.93 -2.32 2.52
C GLU A 63 7.21 -3.05 3.66
N ARG A 64 6.37 -2.33 4.41
CA ARG A 64 5.52 -2.93 5.45
C ARG A 64 4.53 -3.96 4.87
N ILE A 65 3.96 -3.71 3.69
CA ILE A 65 3.09 -4.67 2.99
C ILE A 65 3.84 -5.95 2.63
N LEU A 66 5.10 -5.84 2.17
CA LEU A 66 5.93 -7.03 1.90
C LEU A 66 6.15 -7.86 3.16
N ALA A 67 6.43 -7.21 4.30
CA ALA A 67 6.56 -7.89 5.58
C ALA A 67 5.23 -8.57 6.00
N LEU A 68 4.10 -7.86 5.89
CA LEU A 68 2.77 -8.41 6.21
C LEU A 68 2.41 -9.63 5.36
N LYS A 69 2.80 -9.65 4.08
CA LYS A 69 2.57 -10.80 3.19
C LYS A 69 3.48 -11.99 3.50
N ASP A 70 4.60 -11.78 4.19
CA ASP A 70 5.54 -12.83 4.61
C ASP A 70 5.20 -13.39 6.01
N THR A 71 4.50 -12.61 6.84
CA THR A 71 4.03 -13.03 8.17
C THR A 71 2.92 -14.07 8.08
N ARG A 72 3.04 -15.17 8.84
CA ARG A 72 1.98 -16.18 8.94
C ARG A 72 0.79 -15.58 9.70
N GLN A 73 -0.43 -15.96 9.32
CA GLN A 73 -1.66 -15.45 9.97
C GLN A 73 -1.66 -15.59 11.49
N ALA A 74 -1.10 -16.67 12.03
CA ALA A 74 -1.02 -16.93 13.47
C ALA A 74 -0.05 -16.00 14.22
N ASP A 75 0.90 -15.39 13.51
CA ASP A 75 1.91 -14.49 14.07
C ASP A 75 1.50 -13.01 13.93
N LEU A 76 0.35 -12.70 13.31
CA LEU A 76 -0.13 -11.33 13.13
C LEU A 76 -0.60 -10.72 14.46
N ASP A 77 -0.07 -9.56 14.79
CA ASP A 77 -0.45 -8.77 15.97
C ASP A 77 -1.44 -7.65 15.62
N GLU A 78 -1.86 -6.86 16.62
CA GLU A 78 -2.82 -5.78 16.41
C GLU A 78 -2.26 -4.65 15.52
N ASP A 79 -0.96 -4.38 15.58
CA ASP A 79 -0.33 -3.35 14.76
C ASP A 79 -0.30 -3.76 13.28
N ASP A 80 -0.14 -5.05 13.00
CA ASP A 80 -0.31 -5.60 11.66
C ASP A 80 -1.73 -5.36 11.12
N TYR A 81 -2.76 -5.61 11.94
CA TYR A 81 -4.15 -5.33 11.54
C TYR A 81 -4.43 -3.83 11.36
N GLN A 82 -3.81 -2.96 12.17
CA GLN A 82 -3.90 -1.50 11.97
C GLN A 82 -3.25 -1.08 10.65
N ALA A 83 -2.09 -1.64 10.31
CA ALA A 83 -1.41 -1.40 9.05
C ALA A 83 -2.28 -1.86 7.86
N MET A 84 -2.88 -3.05 7.93
CA MET A 84 -3.81 -3.55 6.90
C MET A 84 -4.99 -2.60 6.69
N ARG A 85 -5.66 -2.15 7.78
CA ARG A 85 -6.76 -1.18 7.69
C ARG A 85 -6.33 0.15 7.08
N LYS A 86 -5.14 0.64 7.43
CA LYS A 86 -4.56 1.85 6.85
C LYS A 86 -4.35 1.69 5.34
N VAL A 87 -3.84 0.55 4.89
CA VAL A 87 -3.65 0.24 3.46
C VAL A 87 -4.98 0.22 2.73
N ILE A 88 -5.97 -0.53 3.23
CA ILE A 88 -7.32 -0.61 2.65
C ILE A 88 -7.92 0.79 2.51
N GLY A 89 -7.91 1.55 3.60
CA GLY A 89 -8.47 2.90 3.64
C GLY A 89 -7.76 3.87 2.69
N TYR A 90 -6.44 3.73 2.51
CA TYR A 90 -5.70 4.53 1.52
C TYR A 90 -6.09 4.16 0.09
N VAL A 91 -6.01 2.87 -0.26
CA VAL A 91 -6.29 2.37 -1.62
C VAL A 91 -7.69 2.77 -2.06
N HIS A 92 -8.71 2.52 -1.24
CA HIS A 92 -10.10 2.87 -1.59
C HIS A 92 -10.29 4.36 -1.85
N ARG A 93 -9.76 5.21 -0.96
CA ARG A 93 -9.88 6.66 -1.10
C ARG A 93 -9.14 7.18 -2.32
N HIS A 94 -7.95 6.63 -2.61
CA HIS A 94 -7.16 7.07 -3.74
C HIS A 94 -7.72 6.57 -5.07
N LEU A 95 -8.28 5.35 -5.11
CA LEU A 95 -9.03 4.86 -6.27
C LEU A 95 -10.24 5.73 -6.61
N ALA A 96 -10.98 6.21 -5.60
CA ALA A 96 -12.11 7.13 -5.80
C ALA A 96 -11.68 8.50 -6.37
N GLN A 97 -10.40 8.85 -6.28
CA GLN A 97 -9.80 10.09 -6.81
C GLN A 97 -9.14 9.88 -8.17
N ARG A 98 -9.52 8.84 -8.91
CA ARG A 98 -8.96 8.51 -10.23
C ARG A 98 -8.99 9.72 -11.16
N PRO A 99 -7.84 10.19 -11.67
CA PRO A 99 -7.79 11.30 -12.60
C PRO A 99 -8.29 10.86 -13.99
N ASN A 100 -8.67 11.85 -14.81
CA ASN A 100 -8.95 11.63 -16.23
C ASN A 100 -7.62 11.63 -17.02
N GLY A 101 -7.60 10.92 -18.15
CA GLY A 101 -6.45 10.90 -19.08
C GLY A 101 -5.56 9.66 -18.96
N GLU A 102 -4.32 9.79 -19.41
CA GLU A 102 -3.32 8.72 -19.37
C GLU A 102 -2.87 8.44 -17.93
N LEU A 103 -2.93 7.17 -17.52
CA LEU A 103 -2.71 6.74 -16.14
C LEU A 103 -1.39 6.00 -15.95
N ARG A 104 -0.84 5.43 -17.02
CA ARG A 104 0.31 4.50 -16.98
C ARG A 104 1.48 5.06 -16.17
N ASP A 105 1.90 6.28 -16.47
CA ASP A 105 3.04 6.94 -15.81
C ASP A 105 2.59 8.05 -14.84
N SER A 106 1.33 8.00 -14.40
CA SER A 106 0.78 9.01 -13.51
C SER A 106 1.28 8.85 -12.08
N ARG A 107 1.51 9.98 -11.40
CA ARG A 107 1.81 10.00 -9.96
C ARG A 107 0.73 9.31 -9.12
N TRP A 108 -0.53 9.36 -9.58
CA TRP A 108 -1.64 8.67 -8.93
C TRP A 108 -1.45 7.15 -8.93
N ARG A 109 -1.14 6.56 -10.10
CA ARG A 109 -0.85 5.13 -10.21
C ARG A 109 0.39 4.76 -9.42
N HIS A 110 1.49 5.51 -9.57
CA HIS A 110 2.73 5.23 -8.86
C HIS A 110 2.54 5.26 -7.34
N SER A 111 1.73 6.19 -6.84
CA SER A 111 1.36 6.23 -5.43
C SER A 111 0.55 4.99 -5.03
N LEU A 112 -0.47 4.57 -5.79
CA LEU A 112 -1.19 3.32 -5.51
C LEU A 112 -0.26 2.09 -5.50
N MET A 113 0.72 2.04 -6.40
CA MET A 113 1.68 0.93 -6.47
C MET A 113 2.61 0.90 -5.26
N ASN A 114 2.98 2.06 -4.68
CA ASN A 114 3.66 2.10 -3.39
C ASN A 114 2.82 1.47 -2.26
N TRP A 115 1.51 1.51 -2.38
CA TRP A 115 0.57 0.86 -1.47
C TRP A 115 0.15 -0.55 -1.93
N GLY A 116 0.92 -1.14 -2.85
CA GLY A 116 0.76 -2.51 -3.31
C GLY A 116 -0.47 -2.76 -4.19
N HIS A 117 -1.11 -1.70 -4.70
CA HIS A 117 -2.22 -1.76 -5.63
C HIS A 117 -1.80 -1.21 -7.01
N ASP A 118 -1.89 -2.01 -8.06
CA ASP A 118 -1.80 -1.53 -9.43
C ASP A 118 -3.21 -1.44 -10.04
N PRO A 119 -3.74 -0.24 -10.31
CA PRO A 119 -5.07 -0.06 -10.89
C PRO A 119 -5.17 -0.46 -12.37
N LEU A 120 -4.05 -0.85 -12.99
CA LEU A 120 -3.99 -1.37 -14.36
C LEU A 120 -3.61 -2.86 -14.41
N ALA A 121 -3.52 -3.54 -13.26
CA ALA A 121 -3.41 -4.99 -13.22
C ALA A 121 -4.81 -5.59 -13.35
N ASP A 122 -5.02 -6.38 -14.41
CA ASP A 122 -6.21 -7.22 -14.63
C ASP A 122 -6.16 -8.49 -13.78
#